data_AF-A0A1L9PKM6-F1
#
_entry.id   AF-A0A1L9PKM6-F1
#
_cell.length_a   1.000
_cell.length_b   1.000
_cell.length_c   1.000
_cell.angle_alpha   90.00
_cell.angle_beta   90.00
_cell.angle_gamma   90.00
#
_symmetry.space_group_name_H-M   'P 1'
#
loop_
_entity.id
_entity.type
_entity.pdbx_description
1 polymer ?
#
loop_
_entity_poly.entity_id
_entity_poly.type
_entity_poly.pdbx_seq_one_letter_code
_entity_poly.pdbx_strand_id
1 'polypeptide(L)'
;MSSRPLRPIQPAPSGTSRQPPSTARPRGTKASIACVECRKNKSKALATCVGGVPCDPCRRANAECVVDAASDGRKKGALDRRVNVLRRDRTLLHGLVRTLADNDNESSSILNVIQSNASLDEIRDFLEQHLPAESQPGEGQTHNSPLYRVPARPWTLLTDDSDYVSHLISLYFTWNHPVHKWIERDLFLRDMEAGSLECSFCSPFLVNAMLAVACSYLDPPAGSLPQANITPDASTFVAEARRLLDQDHGRLSLTNFQGRCELYISLWAMCKHMAGWQYLVEIASCSAQLLAQRNAAKAKGDGKSQELVTAIETAVNGVSSLLPVALPTMHQSLILPEPAHRPSCDTHGGADLWHPYPMMAESIPGHADCVALELVELQLILWDISKAISAEYAWFTHELANEYYERLQKWAGNLPGLRYSSAIISLCNAAENISQMNGLFAFNSTTQRLSCARTTCSLLQSFASRWSEKYMPITFVRYADLALSALLADLENVESSNMFAATFMIFHTLVARVPIAAQMLQRVREQAKKAHIALPQATIYPNQRSTAEH
;
A
#
# COMPACT_ATOMS: atom_id res chain seq x y z
N MET A 1 -4.84 50.07 34.27
CA MET A 1 -5.98 49.30 34.81
C MET A 1 -6.29 48.21 33.78
N SER A 2 -6.26 46.90 34.00
CA SER A 2 -6.15 46.05 35.17
C SER A 2 -5.53 44.74 34.70
N SER A 3 -4.39 44.35 35.28
CA SER A 3 -3.70 43.08 35.09
C SER A 3 -4.31 42.04 36.03
N ARG A 4 -4.97 41.01 35.51
CA ARG A 4 -5.44 39.85 36.29
C ARG A 4 -4.29 38.83 36.45
N PRO A 5 -3.85 38.49 37.68
CA PRO A 5 -2.89 37.42 37.91
C PRO A 5 -3.57 36.04 37.99
N LEU A 6 -2.82 35.02 37.56
CA LEU A 6 -3.14 33.59 37.59
C LEU A 6 -3.28 33.07 39.03
N ARG A 7 -4.24 32.16 39.27
CA ARG A 7 -4.42 31.50 40.59
C ARG A 7 -3.45 30.32 40.76
N PRO A 8 -2.85 30.12 41.96
CA PRO A 8 -1.96 28.99 42.23
C PRO A 8 -2.71 27.68 42.51
N ILE A 9 -2.09 26.55 42.12
CA ILE A 9 -2.50 25.17 42.41
C ILE A 9 -2.21 24.85 43.88
N GLN A 10 -3.18 24.28 44.60
CA GLN A 10 -2.99 23.84 46.00
C GLN A 10 -2.21 22.50 46.08
N PRO A 11 -1.34 22.31 47.10
CA PRO A 11 -0.65 21.04 47.33
C PRO A 11 -1.55 20.00 48.01
N ALA A 12 -1.31 18.72 47.69
CA ALA A 12 -2.03 17.58 48.23
C ALA A 12 -1.78 17.38 49.75
N PRO A 13 -2.78 16.94 50.54
CA PRO A 13 -2.57 16.63 51.95
C PRO A 13 -1.95 15.24 52.14
N SER A 14 -0.94 15.18 53.02
CA SER A 14 -0.25 13.97 53.44
C SER A 14 -0.89 13.36 54.69
N GLY A 15 -1.02 12.02 54.71
CA GLY A 15 -1.30 11.21 55.90
C GLY A 15 -2.53 10.30 55.69
N THR A 16 -2.45 8.98 55.75
CA THR A 16 -1.87 8.20 56.85
C THR A 16 -1.53 6.77 56.41
N SER A 17 -0.42 6.27 56.96
CA SER A 17 0.05 4.89 56.89
C SER A 17 -0.99 3.92 57.48
N ARG A 18 -1.33 2.86 56.74
CA ARG A 18 -2.03 1.68 57.27
C ARG A 18 -1.30 0.43 56.75
N GLN A 19 -0.73 -0.33 57.69
CA GLN A 19 -0.06 -1.62 57.44
C GLN A 19 -1.00 -2.65 56.77
N PRO A 20 -0.44 -3.63 56.03
CA PRO A 20 -1.21 -4.51 55.16
C PRO A 20 -1.83 -5.69 55.95
N PRO A 21 -3.05 -6.14 55.64
CA PRO A 21 -3.47 -7.48 55.99
C PRO A 21 -2.87 -8.47 54.99
N SER A 22 -1.98 -9.31 55.49
CA SER A 22 -1.53 -10.53 54.83
C SER A 22 -2.69 -11.53 54.75
N THR A 23 -3.24 -11.75 53.56
CA THR A 23 -3.59 -13.07 53.02
C THR A 23 -3.84 -12.89 51.53
N ALA A 24 -2.92 -13.38 50.71
CA ALA A 24 -3.11 -13.49 49.27
C ALA A 24 -4.32 -14.36 48.97
N ARG A 25 -5.30 -13.81 48.24
CA ARG A 25 -6.25 -14.62 47.45
C ARG A 25 -5.85 -14.46 45.98
N PRO A 26 -5.76 -15.56 45.21
CA PRO A 26 -5.43 -15.47 43.79
C PRO A 26 -6.53 -14.65 43.12
N ARG A 27 -6.14 -13.56 42.43
CA ARG A 27 -7.05 -12.82 41.56
C ARG A 27 -7.42 -13.76 40.40
N GLY A 28 -8.53 -14.47 40.56
CA GLY A 28 -9.10 -15.30 39.51
C GLY A 28 -9.31 -14.48 38.24
N THR A 29 -8.84 -15.03 37.12
CA THR A 29 -9.04 -14.50 35.76
C THR A 29 -10.53 -14.26 35.55
N LYS A 30 -10.93 -13.01 35.32
CA LYS A 30 -12.33 -12.67 35.04
C LYS A 30 -12.69 -13.28 33.68
N ALA A 31 -13.64 -14.23 33.66
CA ALA A 31 -14.18 -14.76 32.41
C ALA A 31 -14.90 -13.63 31.66
N SER A 32 -14.66 -13.51 30.35
CA SER A 32 -15.22 -12.45 29.50
C SER A 32 -16.71 -12.60 29.24
N ILE A 33 -17.31 -13.75 29.56
CA ILE A 33 -18.69 -14.12 29.25
C ILE A 33 -19.27 -14.94 30.42
N ALA A 34 -20.46 -14.54 30.91
CA ALA A 34 -21.22 -15.33 31.88
C ALA A 34 -22.08 -16.40 31.19
N CYS A 35 -22.22 -17.58 31.81
CA CYS A 35 -23.01 -18.70 31.29
C CYS A 35 -24.51 -18.35 31.18
N VAL A 36 -25.23 -19.12 30.36
CA VAL A 36 -26.66 -18.90 30.06
C VAL A 36 -27.51 -18.90 31.33
N GLU A 37 -27.23 -19.80 32.28
CA GLU A 37 -28.00 -19.94 33.52
C GLU A 37 -27.76 -18.76 34.48
N CYS A 38 -26.51 -18.30 34.63
CA CYS A 38 -26.20 -17.09 35.40
C CYS A 38 -26.81 -15.81 34.80
N ARG A 39 -27.04 -15.76 33.48
CA ARG A 39 -27.76 -14.64 32.83
C ARG A 39 -29.25 -14.66 33.13
N LYS A 40 -29.88 -15.83 33.22
CA LYS A 40 -31.33 -15.97 33.51
C LYS A 40 -31.67 -15.52 34.93
N ASN A 41 -30.84 -15.86 35.92
CA ASN A 41 -31.16 -15.64 37.35
C ASN A 41 -30.86 -14.23 37.90
N LYS A 42 -30.21 -13.34 37.12
CA LYS A 42 -29.91 -11.91 37.38
C LYS A 42 -29.22 -11.54 38.72
N SER A 43 -28.68 -10.32 38.73
CA SER A 43 -27.98 -9.56 39.80
C SER A 43 -26.79 -10.24 40.51
N LYS A 44 -27.01 -11.25 41.35
CA LYS A 44 -25.95 -11.83 42.20
C LYS A 44 -25.17 -12.96 41.51
N ALA A 45 -25.86 -13.85 40.78
CA ALA A 45 -25.22 -14.97 40.08
C ALA A 45 -24.41 -14.51 38.85
N LEU A 46 -24.90 -13.48 38.16
CA LEU A 46 -24.25 -12.92 36.97
C LEU A 46 -22.91 -12.25 37.30
N ALA A 47 -22.85 -11.47 38.39
CA ALA A 47 -21.64 -10.76 38.81
C ALA A 47 -20.57 -11.69 39.42
N THR A 48 -20.95 -12.89 39.85
CA THR A 48 -20.07 -13.89 40.49
C THR A 48 -19.78 -15.10 39.60
N CYS A 49 -20.13 -15.03 38.31
CA CYS A 49 -19.83 -16.06 37.32
C CYS A 49 -18.33 -16.07 36.97
N VAL A 50 -17.53 -16.65 37.86
CA VAL A 50 -16.07 -16.79 37.76
C VAL A 50 -15.72 -18.27 37.97
N GLY A 51 -14.67 -18.79 37.30
CA GLY A 51 -14.12 -20.11 37.62
C GLY A 51 -14.25 -21.23 36.57
N GLY A 52 -14.42 -20.91 35.28
CA GLY A 52 -14.50 -21.92 34.22
C GLY A 52 -15.86 -22.63 34.15
N VAL A 53 -15.96 -23.68 33.31
CA VAL A 53 -17.19 -24.49 33.16
C VAL A 53 -17.02 -25.80 33.93
N PRO A 54 -17.87 -26.12 34.92
CA PRO A 54 -19.00 -25.32 35.42
C PRO A 54 -18.58 -24.20 36.38
N CYS A 55 -19.23 -23.03 36.29
CA CYS A 55 -18.91 -21.87 37.14
C CYS A 55 -19.40 -22.07 38.58
N ASP A 56 -18.80 -21.36 39.54
CA ASP A 56 -19.10 -21.55 40.97
C ASP A 56 -20.58 -21.40 41.37
N PRO A 57 -21.35 -20.44 40.81
CA PRO A 57 -22.79 -20.37 41.05
C PRO A 57 -23.56 -21.59 40.54
N CYS A 58 -23.27 -22.06 39.32
CA CYS A 58 -23.93 -23.23 38.74
C CYS A 58 -23.55 -24.53 39.46
N ARG A 59 -22.30 -24.64 39.94
CA ARG A 59 -21.83 -25.76 40.76
C ARG A 59 -22.62 -25.86 42.08
N ARG A 60 -22.87 -24.73 42.75
CA ARG A 60 -23.64 -24.70 44.01
C ARG A 60 -25.14 -24.92 43.80
N ALA A 61 -25.67 -24.49 42.66
CA ALA A 61 -27.07 -24.71 42.30
C ALA A 61 -27.33 -26.09 41.68
N ASN A 62 -26.28 -26.91 41.50
CA ASN A 62 -26.33 -28.18 40.78
C ASN A 62 -27.03 -28.06 39.41
N ALA A 63 -26.72 -26.99 38.68
CA ALA A 63 -27.33 -26.63 37.40
C ALA A 63 -26.33 -26.75 36.25
N GLU A 64 -26.81 -27.10 35.06
CA GLU A 64 -25.98 -27.26 33.86
C GLU A 64 -25.42 -25.90 33.40
N CYS A 65 -24.09 -25.80 33.34
CA CYS A 65 -23.39 -24.54 33.04
C CYS A 65 -22.99 -24.49 31.56
N VAL A 66 -23.88 -24.00 30.70
CA VAL A 66 -23.59 -23.82 29.26
C VAL A 66 -23.12 -22.39 28.99
N VAL A 67 -21.94 -22.23 28.40
CA VAL A 67 -21.43 -20.93 27.92
C VAL A 67 -21.64 -20.86 26.41
N ASP A 68 -22.59 -20.03 25.99
CA ASP A 68 -22.85 -19.78 24.57
C ASP A 68 -21.82 -18.78 24.01
N ALA A 69 -20.77 -19.32 23.36
CA ALA A 69 -19.74 -18.55 22.67
C ALA A 69 -20.29 -17.77 21.45
N ALA A 70 -21.43 -18.16 20.88
CA ALA A 70 -22.04 -17.48 19.75
C ALA A 70 -22.71 -16.15 20.14
N SER A 71 -23.02 -15.97 21.43
CA SER A 71 -23.62 -14.74 21.97
C SER A 71 -22.65 -13.56 22.17
N ASP A 72 -21.36 -13.71 21.86
CA ASP A 72 -20.39 -12.61 21.92
C ASP A 72 -20.68 -11.56 20.82
N GLY A 73 -21.40 -10.51 21.21
CA GLY A 73 -21.81 -9.39 20.36
C GLY A 73 -20.68 -8.42 19.98
N ARG A 74 -19.40 -8.80 20.11
CA ARG A 74 -18.30 -7.99 19.58
C ARG A 74 -18.39 -7.98 18.06
N LYS A 75 -18.83 -6.84 17.52
CA LYS A 75 -19.09 -6.54 16.09
C LYS A 75 -18.06 -7.12 15.08
N LYS A 76 -16.80 -7.35 15.49
CA LYS A 76 -15.75 -7.96 14.66
C LYS A 76 -16.05 -9.42 14.26
N GLY A 77 -16.51 -10.26 15.20
CA GLY A 77 -16.74 -11.69 14.93
C GLY A 77 -17.98 -11.98 14.07
N ALA A 78 -18.98 -11.09 14.07
CA ALA A 78 -20.12 -11.20 13.17
C ALA A 78 -19.75 -10.80 11.73
N LEU A 79 -18.88 -9.79 11.58
CA LEU A 79 -18.35 -9.37 10.28
C LEU A 79 -17.43 -10.43 9.68
N ASP A 80 -16.50 -10.98 10.46
CA ASP A 80 -15.59 -12.05 10.00
C ASP A 80 -16.36 -13.29 9.54
N ARG A 81 -17.42 -13.68 10.26
CA ARG A 81 -18.32 -14.77 9.83
C ARG A 81 -19.01 -14.46 8.51
N ARG A 82 -19.52 -13.24 8.33
CA ARG A 82 -20.19 -12.83 7.09
C ARG A 82 -19.21 -12.74 5.91
N VAL A 83 -17.99 -12.26 6.13
CA VAL A 83 -16.92 -12.24 5.13
C VAL A 83 -16.55 -13.66 4.71
N ASN A 84 -16.45 -14.60 5.66
CA ASN A 84 -16.15 -15.99 5.34
C ASN A 84 -17.27 -16.68 4.55
N VAL A 85 -18.54 -16.37 4.84
CA VAL A 85 -19.67 -16.84 4.02
C VAL A 85 -19.58 -16.29 2.60
N LEU A 86 -19.39 -14.97 2.44
CA LEU A 86 -19.28 -14.34 1.12
C LEU A 86 -18.07 -14.86 0.32
N ARG A 87 -16.96 -15.18 0.98
CA ARG A 87 -15.80 -15.82 0.34
C ARG A 87 -16.10 -17.23 -0.15
N ARG A 88 -16.85 -18.02 0.63
CA ARG A 88 -17.31 -19.36 0.21
C ARG A 88 -18.23 -19.27 -0.99
N ASP A 89 -19.21 -18.37 -0.96
CA ASP A 89 -20.14 -18.17 -2.08
C ASP A 89 -19.43 -17.71 -3.36
N ARG A 90 -18.45 -16.80 -3.21
CA ARG A 90 -17.61 -16.36 -4.34
C ARG A 90 -16.84 -17.53 -4.95
N THR A 91 -16.22 -18.38 -4.13
CA THR A 91 -15.43 -19.53 -4.59
C THR A 91 -16.32 -20.51 -5.35
N LEU A 92 -17.52 -20.78 -4.82
CA LEU A 92 -18.52 -21.61 -5.48
C LEU A 92 -18.94 -21.05 -6.85
N LEU A 93 -19.22 -19.75 -6.94
CA LEU A 93 -19.62 -19.09 -8.18
C LEU A 93 -18.52 -19.12 -9.25
N HIS A 94 -17.26 -18.86 -8.87
CA HIS A 94 -16.13 -18.97 -9.80
C HIS A 94 -15.92 -20.40 -10.28
N GLY A 95 -16.06 -21.39 -9.39
CA GLY A 95 -16.01 -22.81 -9.74
C GLY A 95 -17.07 -23.17 -10.78
N LEU A 96 -18.33 -22.80 -10.54
CA LEU A 96 -19.45 -23.02 -11.47
C LEU A 96 -19.20 -22.40 -12.85
N VAL A 97 -18.79 -21.13 -12.90
CA VAL A 97 -18.54 -20.44 -14.18
C VAL A 97 -17.43 -21.11 -14.97
N ARG A 98 -16.37 -21.59 -14.29
CA ARG A 98 -15.28 -22.31 -14.95
C ARG A 98 -15.74 -23.66 -15.49
N THR A 99 -16.41 -24.48 -14.68
CA THR A 99 -16.94 -25.79 -15.11
C THR A 99 -17.96 -25.64 -16.25
N LEU A 100 -18.70 -24.54 -16.32
CA LEU A 100 -19.61 -24.26 -17.44
C LEU A 100 -18.91 -23.66 -18.66
N ALA A 101 -17.73 -23.06 -18.51
CA ALA A 101 -16.94 -22.49 -19.59
C ALA A 101 -16.11 -23.54 -20.33
N ASP A 102 -15.69 -24.60 -19.64
CA ASP A 102 -15.03 -25.76 -20.24
C ASP A 102 -16.08 -26.62 -20.97
N ASN A 103 -15.78 -27.09 -22.18
CA ASN A 103 -16.73 -27.82 -23.06
C ASN A 103 -16.61 -29.35 -22.92
N ASP A 104 -16.62 -29.86 -21.68
CA ASP A 104 -16.41 -31.28 -21.38
C ASP A 104 -17.65 -31.97 -20.77
N ASN A 105 -17.57 -33.29 -20.55
CA ASN A 105 -18.64 -34.10 -19.92
C ASN A 105 -19.01 -33.63 -18.50
N GLU A 106 -18.11 -32.90 -17.82
CA GLU A 106 -18.32 -32.35 -16.49
C GLU A 106 -19.36 -31.22 -16.47
N SER A 107 -19.40 -30.41 -17.53
CA SER A 107 -20.37 -29.32 -17.74
C SER A 107 -21.79 -29.87 -17.88
N SER A 108 -21.94 -31.03 -18.54
CA SER A 108 -23.23 -31.73 -18.61
C SER A 108 -23.63 -32.35 -17.27
N SER A 109 -22.67 -32.82 -16.49
CA SER A 109 -22.91 -33.46 -15.19
C SER A 109 -23.31 -32.44 -14.12
N ILE A 110 -22.63 -31.28 -14.05
CA ILE A 110 -23.03 -30.20 -13.14
C ILE A 110 -24.40 -29.61 -13.51
N LEU A 111 -24.72 -29.50 -14.80
CA LEU A 111 -26.04 -29.06 -15.25
C LEU A 111 -27.14 -30.05 -14.81
N ASN A 112 -26.88 -31.36 -14.85
CA ASN A 112 -27.82 -32.36 -14.32
C ASN A 112 -27.99 -32.26 -12.80
N VAL A 113 -26.93 -31.97 -12.04
CA VAL A 113 -27.02 -31.74 -10.58
C VAL A 113 -27.85 -30.49 -10.27
N ILE A 114 -27.62 -29.40 -10.99
CA ILE A 114 -28.40 -28.15 -10.85
C ILE A 114 -29.87 -28.39 -11.24
N GLN A 115 -30.13 -29.11 -12.33
CA GLN A 115 -31.48 -29.44 -12.79
C GLN A 115 -32.22 -30.40 -11.86
N SER A 116 -31.50 -31.15 -11.03
CA SER A 116 -32.06 -32.02 -9.99
C SER A 116 -32.47 -31.27 -8.72
N ASN A 117 -32.38 -29.93 -8.71
CA ASN A 117 -32.73 -29.07 -7.58
C ASN A 117 -31.87 -29.33 -6.32
N ALA A 118 -30.59 -29.66 -6.54
CA ALA A 118 -29.61 -29.90 -5.47
C ALA A 118 -29.35 -28.64 -4.63
N SER A 119 -29.04 -28.84 -3.35
CA SER A 119 -28.65 -27.79 -2.43
C SER A 119 -27.27 -27.20 -2.77
N LEU A 120 -27.00 -25.98 -2.30
CA LEU A 120 -25.71 -25.31 -2.54
C LEU A 120 -24.51 -26.05 -1.93
N ASP A 121 -24.73 -26.85 -0.90
CA ASP A 121 -23.69 -27.68 -0.30
C ASP A 121 -23.44 -28.96 -1.13
N GLU A 122 -24.48 -29.59 -1.68
CA GLU A 122 -24.33 -30.72 -2.62
C GLU A 122 -23.66 -30.31 -3.94
N ILE A 123 -24.00 -29.13 -4.46
CA ILE A 123 -23.34 -28.55 -5.63
C ILE A 123 -21.86 -28.28 -5.33
N ARG A 124 -21.55 -27.85 -4.10
CA ARG A 124 -20.16 -27.61 -3.66
C ARG A 124 -19.37 -28.90 -3.54
N ASP A 125 -19.93 -29.91 -2.90
CA ASP A 125 -19.29 -31.22 -2.74
C ASP A 125 -18.99 -31.85 -4.10
N PHE A 126 -19.90 -31.70 -5.07
CA PHE A 126 -19.69 -32.15 -6.44
C PHE A 126 -18.49 -31.43 -7.10
N LEU A 127 -18.42 -30.11 -6.98
CA LEU A 127 -17.32 -29.31 -7.52
C LEU A 127 -15.98 -29.61 -6.83
N GLU A 128 -15.98 -29.83 -5.51
CA GLU A 128 -14.77 -30.20 -4.75
C GLU A 128 -14.25 -31.60 -5.12
N GLN A 129 -15.11 -32.51 -5.58
CA GLN A 129 -14.74 -33.86 -6.00
C GLN A 129 -14.21 -33.94 -7.44
N HIS A 130 -14.62 -33.02 -8.31
CA HIS A 130 -14.32 -33.07 -9.75
C HIS A 130 -13.33 -31.97 -10.22
N LEU A 131 -13.13 -30.91 -9.45
CA LEU A 131 -12.04 -29.96 -9.69
C LEU A 131 -10.76 -30.49 -9.01
N PRO A 132 -9.58 -30.45 -9.68
CA PRO A 132 -8.31 -30.50 -8.96
C PRO A 132 -8.34 -29.45 -7.86
N ALA A 133 -7.75 -29.76 -6.69
CA ALA A 133 -7.66 -28.82 -5.57
C ALA A 133 -6.86 -27.56 -5.94
N GLU A 134 -7.48 -26.65 -6.68
CA GLU A 134 -7.00 -25.30 -6.92
C GLU A 134 -7.62 -24.41 -5.85
N SER A 135 -6.76 -24.11 -4.89
CA SER A 135 -6.71 -22.94 -4.01
C SER A 135 -7.91 -21.99 -4.11
N GLN A 136 -8.61 -21.88 -2.98
CA GLN A 136 -9.45 -20.72 -2.68
C GLN A 136 -8.77 -19.42 -3.14
N PRO A 137 -9.50 -18.48 -3.75
CA PRO A 137 -8.94 -17.17 -4.02
C PRO A 137 -8.74 -16.45 -2.68
N GLY A 138 -7.51 -16.49 -2.16
CA GLY A 138 -7.01 -15.52 -1.19
C GLY A 138 -6.53 -16.01 0.19
N GLU A 139 -6.10 -17.26 0.35
CA GLU A 139 -4.95 -17.60 1.22
C GLU A 139 -4.11 -18.61 0.41
N GLY A 140 -3.46 -18.12 -0.66
CA GLY A 140 -2.56 -18.94 -1.46
C GLY A 140 -1.45 -19.52 -0.58
N GLN A 141 -1.02 -20.75 -0.89
CA GLN A 141 0.20 -21.31 -0.30
C GLN A 141 1.30 -20.27 -0.38
N THR A 142 1.89 -19.91 0.75
CA THR A 142 2.96 -18.91 0.80
C THR A 142 4.30 -19.60 0.62
N HIS A 143 5.21 -18.97 -0.13
CA HIS A 143 6.61 -19.37 -0.19
C HIS A 143 7.17 -19.51 1.24
N ASN A 144 7.58 -20.73 1.59
CA ASN A 144 8.25 -21.01 2.88
C ASN A 144 9.66 -20.39 2.94
N SER A 145 10.19 -19.92 1.81
CA SER A 145 11.52 -19.32 1.68
C SER A 145 11.41 -17.95 0.99
N PRO A 146 12.12 -16.92 1.49
CA PRO A 146 12.36 -15.68 0.74
C PRO A 146 12.93 -15.94 -0.65
N LEU A 147 12.62 -15.05 -1.60
CA LEU A 147 13.18 -15.07 -2.96
C LEU A 147 14.67 -14.70 -2.96
N TYR A 148 15.03 -13.72 -2.12
CA TYR A 148 16.40 -13.25 -1.96
C TYR A 148 16.87 -13.53 -0.54
N ARG A 149 18.05 -14.16 -0.40
CA ARG A 149 18.63 -14.51 0.89
C ARG A 149 19.82 -13.61 1.18
N VAL A 150 19.67 -12.77 2.20
CA VAL A 150 20.65 -11.75 2.56
C VAL A 150 20.85 -11.71 4.08
N PRO A 151 22.04 -11.38 4.58
CA PRO A 151 22.29 -11.33 6.01
C PRO A 151 21.67 -10.07 6.64
N ALA A 152 21.29 -10.15 7.93
CA ALA A 152 20.88 -8.96 8.69
C ALA A 152 22.09 -8.06 9.04
N ARG A 153 23.18 -8.67 9.53
CA ARG A 153 24.43 -7.97 9.82
C ARG A 153 25.37 -7.97 8.62
N PRO A 154 26.17 -6.91 8.41
CA PRO A 154 26.30 -5.71 9.25
C PRO A 154 25.29 -4.59 8.94
N TRP A 155 24.29 -4.86 8.10
CA TRP A 155 23.44 -3.84 7.50
C TRP A 155 22.42 -3.20 8.44
N THR A 156 21.90 -3.97 9.39
CA THR A 156 21.02 -3.43 10.43
C THR A 156 21.42 -3.97 11.80
N LEU A 157 21.30 -3.10 12.82
CA LEU A 157 21.49 -3.45 14.22
C LEU A 157 20.15 -3.60 14.95
N LEU A 158 19.03 -3.39 14.26
CA LEU A 158 17.69 -3.48 14.86
C LEU A 158 17.21 -4.92 15.03
N THR A 159 17.79 -5.86 14.30
CA THR A 159 17.49 -7.29 14.39
C THR A 159 18.69 -8.12 13.93
N ASP A 160 18.86 -9.29 14.53
CA ASP A 160 19.84 -10.30 14.10
C ASP A 160 19.20 -11.39 13.22
N ASP A 161 17.89 -11.30 12.96
CA ASP A 161 17.11 -12.26 12.17
C ASP A 161 17.28 -11.99 10.66
N SER A 162 18.18 -12.77 10.03
CA SER A 162 18.43 -12.71 8.59
C SER A 162 17.26 -13.23 7.74
N ASP A 163 16.40 -14.11 8.29
CA ASP A 163 15.23 -14.59 7.55
C ASP A 163 14.16 -13.49 7.48
N TYR A 164 13.97 -12.72 8.56
CA TYR A 164 13.11 -11.54 8.56
C TYR A 164 13.60 -10.46 7.57
N VAL A 165 14.91 -10.16 7.56
CA VAL A 165 15.50 -9.21 6.61
C VAL A 165 15.35 -9.72 5.17
N SER A 166 15.62 -11.00 4.92
CA SER A 166 15.44 -11.64 3.60
C SER A 166 13.98 -11.57 3.13
N HIS A 167 13.02 -11.80 4.02
CA HIS A 167 11.60 -11.67 3.75
C HIS A 167 11.22 -10.24 3.32
N LEU A 168 11.69 -9.22 4.05
CA LEU A 168 11.44 -7.82 3.73
C LEU A 168 12.08 -7.39 2.41
N ILE A 169 13.32 -7.80 2.14
CA ILE A 169 14.01 -7.51 0.86
C ILE A 169 13.28 -8.18 -0.31
N SER A 170 12.77 -9.39 -0.12
CA SER A 170 11.91 -10.08 -1.11
C SER A 170 10.61 -9.32 -1.37
N LEU A 171 9.90 -8.89 -0.31
CA LEU A 171 8.70 -8.06 -0.47
C LEU A 171 8.99 -6.75 -1.22
N TYR A 172 10.11 -6.08 -0.88
CA TYR A 172 10.52 -4.84 -1.51
C TYR A 172 10.73 -5.00 -3.02
N PHE A 173 11.54 -5.98 -3.42
CA PHE A 173 11.88 -6.20 -4.83
C PHE A 173 10.71 -6.75 -5.65
N THR A 174 9.76 -7.45 -5.02
CA THR A 174 8.55 -7.91 -5.70
C THR A 174 7.56 -6.79 -5.96
N TRP A 175 7.27 -5.92 -4.98
CA TRP A 175 6.13 -4.99 -5.05
C TRP A 175 6.51 -3.52 -5.19
N ASN A 176 7.59 -3.07 -4.57
CA ASN A 176 7.97 -1.64 -4.62
C ASN A 176 8.91 -1.33 -5.79
N HIS A 177 9.93 -2.17 -5.97
CA HIS A 177 11.00 -1.94 -6.96
C HIS A 177 10.50 -1.81 -8.40
N PRO A 178 9.53 -2.60 -8.90
CA PRO A 178 9.07 -2.48 -10.28
C PRO A 178 8.47 -1.10 -10.62
N VAL A 179 8.01 -0.35 -9.61
CA VAL A 179 7.38 0.97 -9.81
C VAL A 179 8.39 2.13 -9.73
N HIS A 180 9.44 1.99 -8.91
CA HIS A 180 10.37 3.09 -8.63
C HIS A 180 11.77 2.90 -9.25
N LYS A 181 12.17 1.67 -9.57
CA LYS A 181 13.41 1.21 -10.24
C LYS A 181 14.65 2.12 -10.10
N TRP A 182 14.93 2.67 -8.91
CA TRP A 182 16.14 3.48 -8.65
C TRP A 182 17.27 2.68 -8.00
N ILE A 183 17.06 1.39 -7.74
CA ILE A 183 18.08 0.46 -7.24
C ILE A 183 18.38 -0.53 -8.36
N GLU A 184 19.65 -0.72 -8.70
CA GLU A 184 20.01 -1.86 -9.53
C GLU A 184 20.04 -3.11 -8.64
N ARG A 185 19.08 -4.02 -8.84
CA ARG A 185 18.78 -5.14 -7.94
C ARG A 185 19.98 -6.05 -7.79
N ASP A 186 20.60 -6.44 -8.90
CA ASP A 186 21.61 -7.50 -8.87
C ASP A 186 22.93 -6.97 -8.28
N LEU A 187 23.28 -5.71 -8.56
CA LEU A 187 24.40 -5.02 -7.91
C LEU A 187 24.18 -4.84 -6.40
N PHE A 188 22.96 -4.45 -6.00
CA PHE A 188 22.61 -4.29 -4.58
C PHE A 188 22.66 -5.61 -3.82
N LEU A 189 22.03 -6.67 -4.35
CA LEU A 189 21.96 -7.98 -3.70
C LEU A 189 23.35 -8.57 -3.53
N ARG A 190 24.19 -8.51 -4.57
CA ARG A 190 25.59 -8.95 -4.51
C ARG A 190 26.36 -8.25 -3.38
N ASP A 191 26.25 -6.93 -3.27
CA ASP A 191 26.94 -6.17 -2.23
C ASP A 191 26.35 -6.46 -0.83
N MET A 192 25.03 -6.66 -0.73
CA MET A 192 24.36 -7.02 0.52
C MET A 192 24.77 -8.41 1.02
N GLU A 193 24.85 -9.40 0.12
CA GLU A 193 25.30 -10.76 0.43
C GLU A 193 26.77 -10.80 0.86
N ALA A 194 27.62 -9.93 0.29
CA ALA A 194 29.03 -9.84 0.65
C ALA A 194 29.28 -9.40 2.11
N GLY A 195 28.31 -8.71 2.73
CA GLY A 195 28.38 -8.32 4.14
C GLY A 195 29.53 -7.35 4.48
N SER A 196 30.02 -6.59 3.50
CA SER A 196 31.15 -5.66 3.66
C SER A 196 30.68 -4.20 3.62
N LEU A 197 31.07 -3.40 4.61
CA LEU A 197 30.73 -1.97 4.66
C LEU A 197 31.50 -1.11 3.64
N GLU A 198 32.49 -1.68 2.96
CA GLU A 198 33.29 -1.02 1.92
C GLU A 198 32.68 -1.16 0.51
N CYS A 199 31.49 -1.74 0.41
CA CYS A 199 30.75 -1.92 -0.83
C CYS A 199 30.21 -0.60 -1.41
N SER A 200 30.01 -0.56 -2.73
CA SER A 200 29.59 0.67 -3.44
C SER A 200 28.07 0.79 -3.60
N PHE A 201 27.37 -0.34 -3.63
CA PHE A 201 25.96 -0.44 -4.00
C PHE A 201 25.04 -0.84 -2.84
N CYS A 202 25.60 -1.18 -1.68
CA CYS A 202 24.85 -1.45 -0.46
C CYS A 202 25.44 -0.66 0.72
N SER A 203 24.58 -0.13 1.60
CA SER A 203 25.00 0.54 2.83
C SER A 203 23.97 0.32 3.93
N PRO A 204 24.35 0.39 5.22
CA PRO A 204 23.39 0.29 6.33
C PRO A 204 22.25 1.31 6.20
N PHE A 205 22.57 2.53 5.76
CA PHE A 205 21.56 3.57 5.54
C PHE A 205 20.50 3.14 4.50
N LEU A 206 20.95 2.70 3.32
CA LEU A 206 20.06 2.26 2.26
C LEU A 206 19.22 1.05 2.68
N VAL A 207 19.84 0.06 3.32
CA VAL A 207 19.13 -1.15 3.78
C VAL A 207 18.03 -0.79 4.77
N ASN A 208 18.32 -0.01 5.82
CA ASN A 208 17.27 0.37 6.78
C ASN A 208 16.16 1.21 6.13
N ALA A 209 16.47 2.05 5.15
CA ALA A 209 15.45 2.80 4.40
C ALA A 209 14.56 1.89 3.54
N MET A 210 15.12 0.87 2.87
CA MET A 210 14.36 -0.13 2.12
C MET A 210 13.49 -1.00 3.03
N LEU A 211 14.02 -1.44 4.17
CA LEU A 211 13.28 -2.24 5.15
C LEU A 211 12.08 -1.47 5.72
N ALA A 212 12.21 -0.15 5.90
CA ALA A 212 11.09 0.70 6.30
C ALA A 212 9.93 0.66 5.29
N VAL A 213 10.22 0.76 3.99
CA VAL A 213 9.20 0.66 2.93
C VAL A 213 8.61 -0.74 2.88
N ALA A 214 9.44 -1.78 2.96
CA ALA A 214 9.01 -3.17 2.93
C ALA A 214 8.01 -3.52 4.05
N CYS A 215 8.18 -2.92 5.24
CA CYS A 215 7.27 -3.11 6.37
C CYS A 215 5.81 -2.71 6.07
N SER A 216 5.56 -1.90 5.04
CA SER A 216 4.19 -1.54 4.62
C SER A 216 3.39 -2.72 4.05
N TYR A 217 4.08 -3.79 3.61
CA TYR A 217 3.48 -5.00 3.06
C TYR A 217 3.25 -6.10 4.11
N LEU A 218 3.68 -5.88 5.36
CA LEU A 218 3.45 -6.81 6.46
C LEU A 218 2.03 -6.67 7.02
N ASP A 219 1.52 -7.76 7.58
CA ASP A 219 0.26 -7.71 8.33
C ASP A 219 0.48 -7.09 9.72
N PRO A 220 -0.44 -6.23 10.19
CA PRO A 220 -0.35 -5.67 11.54
C PRO A 220 -0.31 -6.79 12.58
N PRO A 221 0.52 -6.67 13.65
CA PRO A 221 0.64 -7.72 14.65
C PRO A 221 -0.73 -8.05 15.27
N ALA A 222 -1.09 -9.32 15.22
CA ALA A 222 -2.39 -9.83 15.67
C ALA A 222 -2.50 -9.81 17.19
N GLY A 223 -2.95 -8.67 17.75
CA GLY A 223 -3.20 -8.53 19.18
C GLY A 223 -1.91 -8.41 19.98
N SER A 224 -1.80 -7.32 20.73
CA SER A 224 -0.68 -7.02 21.62
C SER A 224 -0.65 -8.03 22.78
N LEU A 225 -0.04 -9.20 22.57
CA LEU A 225 0.49 -9.99 23.68
C LEU A 225 1.86 -9.40 24.05
N PRO A 226 2.07 -8.99 25.31
CA PRO A 226 3.35 -8.43 25.73
C PRO A 226 4.33 -9.59 25.97
N GLN A 227 5.07 -10.02 24.95
CA GLN A 227 6.27 -10.83 25.18
C GLN A 227 7.38 -10.69 24.12
N ALA A 228 8.46 -10.08 24.61
CA ALA A 228 9.88 -10.44 24.49
C ALA A 228 10.69 -10.22 23.20
N ASN A 229 10.13 -10.05 22.00
CA ASN A 229 10.90 -9.54 20.85
C ASN A 229 10.00 -8.65 19.99
N ILE A 230 10.12 -7.33 20.13
CA ILE A 230 9.40 -6.39 19.27
C ILE A 230 10.12 -6.42 17.91
N THR A 231 9.54 -7.10 16.94
CA THR A 231 10.03 -7.07 15.56
C THR A 231 10.06 -5.61 15.09
N PRO A 232 11.18 -5.09 14.58
CA PRO A 232 11.27 -3.70 14.16
C PRO A 232 10.21 -3.39 13.11
N ASP A 233 9.42 -2.35 13.37
CA ASP A 233 8.38 -1.88 12.46
C ASP A 233 8.92 -0.79 11.50
N ALA A 234 8.06 -0.34 10.58
CA ALA A 234 8.42 0.72 9.64
C ALA A 234 8.96 1.96 10.37
N SER A 235 8.33 2.39 11.46
CA SER A 235 8.73 3.61 12.18
C SER A 235 10.13 3.50 12.79
N THR A 236 10.47 2.31 13.29
CA THR A 236 11.77 1.96 13.87
C THR A 236 12.86 2.01 12.80
N PHE A 237 12.63 1.39 11.63
CA PHE A 237 13.57 1.43 10.51
C PHE A 237 13.77 2.85 9.95
N VAL A 238 12.71 3.66 9.84
CA VAL A 238 12.85 5.05 9.39
C VAL A 238 13.66 5.88 10.41
N ALA A 239 13.50 5.65 11.72
CA ALA A 239 14.28 6.33 12.74
C ALA A 239 15.78 5.98 12.64
N GLU A 240 16.09 4.70 12.42
CA GLU A 240 17.47 4.24 12.26
C GLU A 240 18.10 4.75 10.96
N ALA A 241 17.38 4.72 9.84
CA ALA A 241 17.85 5.29 8.58
C ALA A 241 18.17 6.79 8.72
N ARG A 242 17.34 7.57 9.41
CA ARG A 242 17.67 8.97 9.72
C ARG A 242 18.92 9.11 10.59
N ARG A 243 19.05 8.31 11.64
CA ARG A 243 20.24 8.33 12.52
C ARG A 243 21.52 8.06 11.73
N LEU A 244 21.50 7.11 10.80
CA LEU A 244 22.62 6.78 9.93
C LEU A 244 22.91 7.91 8.92
N LEU A 245 21.87 8.54 8.38
CA LEU A 245 22.02 9.68 7.46
C LEU A 245 22.69 10.88 8.15
N ASP A 246 22.28 11.18 9.39
CA ASP A 246 22.83 12.28 10.19
C ASP A 246 24.33 12.06 10.51
N GLN A 247 24.79 10.80 10.53
CA GLN A 247 26.18 10.43 10.75
C GLN A 247 27.06 10.53 9.50
N ASP A 248 26.49 10.52 8.30
CA ASP A 248 27.26 10.51 7.04
C ASP A 248 27.87 11.88 6.68
N HIS A 249 27.75 12.88 7.57
CA HIS A 249 28.34 14.23 7.45
C HIS A 249 28.14 14.92 6.09
N GLY A 250 27.03 14.62 5.39
CA GLY A 250 26.71 15.19 4.09
C GLY A 250 27.48 14.58 2.90
N ARG A 251 28.12 13.41 3.06
CA ARG A 251 28.77 12.71 1.96
C ARG A 251 27.74 12.31 0.89
N LEU A 252 28.01 12.69 -0.36
CA LEU A 252 27.22 12.24 -1.49
C LEU A 252 27.74 10.89 -2.00
N SER A 253 26.94 9.85 -1.83
CA SER A 253 27.12 8.53 -2.44
C SER A 253 25.83 8.08 -3.14
N LEU A 254 25.94 7.08 -4.02
CA LEU A 254 24.79 6.48 -4.69
C LEU A 254 23.78 5.91 -3.67
N THR A 255 24.27 5.16 -2.67
CA THR A 255 23.41 4.57 -1.64
C THR A 255 22.77 5.63 -0.75
N ASN A 256 23.44 6.77 -0.53
CA ASN A 256 22.86 7.90 0.18
C ASN A 256 21.72 8.55 -0.65
N PHE A 257 21.91 8.74 -1.96
CA PHE A 257 20.85 9.20 -2.83
C PHE A 257 19.64 8.26 -2.85
N GLN A 258 19.86 6.97 -3.05
CA GLN A 258 18.81 5.94 -3.08
C GLN A 258 18.06 5.87 -1.73
N GLY A 259 18.78 5.93 -0.60
CA GLY A 259 18.16 5.90 0.72
C GLY A 259 17.30 7.13 1.01
N ARG A 260 17.65 8.31 0.49
CA ARG A 260 16.74 9.48 0.54
C ARG A 260 15.45 9.25 -0.24
N CYS A 261 15.53 8.58 -1.39
CA CYS A 261 14.34 8.22 -2.18
C CYS A 261 13.41 7.28 -1.38
N GLU A 262 13.96 6.28 -0.71
CA GLU A 262 13.19 5.38 0.16
C GLU A 262 12.60 6.09 1.39
N LEU A 263 13.35 7.01 2.01
CA LEU A 263 12.84 7.83 3.10
C LEU A 263 11.68 8.72 2.65
N TYR A 264 11.76 9.29 1.44
CA TYR A 264 10.65 10.05 0.86
C TYR A 264 9.38 9.18 0.78
N ILE A 265 9.46 7.98 0.22
CA ILE A 265 8.32 7.05 0.11
C ILE A 265 7.76 6.70 1.49
N SER A 266 8.63 6.34 2.44
CA SER A 266 8.23 5.99 3.81
C SER A 266 7.52 7.14 4.52
N LEU A 267 8.06 8.36 4.43
CA LEU A 267 7.48 9.54 5.07
C LEU A 267 6.16 9.95 4.44
N TRP A 268 6.05 9.83 3.13
CA TRP A 268 4.81 10.06 2.42
C TRP A 268 3.73 9.04 2.82
N ALA A 269 4.09 7.75 2.91
CA ALA A 269 3.20 6.69 3.40
C ALA A 269 2.68 6.95 4.84
N MET A 270 3.52 7.56 5.67
CA MET A 270 3.22 7.96 7.05
C MET A 270 2.52 9.33 7.18
N CYS A 271 2.13 9.97 6.08
CA CYS A 271 1.54 11.32 6.05
C CYS A 271 2.44 12.44 6.63
N LYS A 272 3.76 12.25 6.66
CA LYS A 272 4.75 13.24 7.13
C LYS A 272 5.23 14.12 5.97
N HIS A 273 4.29 14.78 5.29
CA HIS A 273 4.52 15.47 4.00
C HIS A 273 5.62 16.53 4.03
N MET A 274 5.67 17.36 5.08
CA MET A 274 6.69 18.42 5.20
C MET A 274 8.11 17.86 5.35
N ALA A 275 8.26 16.75 6.09
CA ALA A 275 9.54 16.06 6.22
C ALA A 275 9.90 15.36 4.90
N GLY A 276 8.93 14.73 4.24
CA GLY A 276 9.14 14.14 2.91
C GLY A 276 9.59 15.17 1.87
N TRP A 277 9.02 16.37 1.91
CA TRP A 277 9.38 17.47 0.99
C TRP A 277 10.87 17.83 1.06
N GLN A 278 11.46 17.88 2.26
CA GLN A 278 12.88 18.18 2.44
C GLN A 278 13.75 17.18 1.67
N TYR A 279 13.46 15.89 1.79
CA TYR A 279 14.16 14.85 1.03
C TYR A 279 13.97 15.00 -0.47
N LEU A 280 12.79 15.40 -0.94
CA LEU A 280 12.55 15.58 -2.37
C LEU A 280 13.41 16.72 -2.96
N VAL A 281 13.59 17.82 -2.21
CA VAL A 281 14.50 18.92 -2.59
C VAL A 281 15.95 18.45 -2.60
N GLU A 282 16.37 17.66 -1.60
CA GLU A 282 17.71 17.10 -1.53
C GLU A 282 17.98 16.10 -2.67
N ILE A 283 17.00 15.27 -3.03
CA ILE A 283 17.11 14.33 -4.16
C ILE A 283 17.35 15.11 -5.45
N ALA A 284 16.58 16.17 -5.71
CA ALA A 284 16.76 17.02 -6.87
C ALA A 284 18.19 17.61 -6.94
N SER A 285 18.70 18.15 -5.83
CA SER A 285 20.04 18.75 -5.78
C SER A 285 21.18 17.71 -5.90
N CYS A 286 21.00 16.53 -5.32
CA CYS A 286 21.96 15.43 -5.39
C CYS A 286 22.02 14.81 -6.79
N SER A 287 20.92 14.83 -7.55
CA SER A 287 20.86 14.16 -8.85
C SER A 287 21.84 14.77 -9.86
N ALA A 288 21.98 16.10 -9.88
CA ALA A 288 22.94 16.78 -10.76
C ALA A 288 24.40 16.39 -10.46
N GLN A 289 24.73 16.25 -9.17
CA GLN A 289 26.06 15.85 -8.73
C GLN A 289 26.32 14.37 -9.06
N LEU A 290 25.33 13.49 -8.93
CA LEU A 290 25.45 12.08 -9.37
C LEU A 290 25.68 11.98 -10.88
N LEU A 291 24.99 12.78 -11.69
CA LEU A 291 25.22 12.82 -13.14
C LEU A 291 26.66 13.26 -13.49
N ALA A 292 27.24 14.18 -12.71
CA ALA A 292 28.66 14.53 -12.85
C ALA A 292 29.58 13.36 -12.48
N GLN A 293 29.29 12.62 -11.40
CA GLN A 293 30.04 11.41 -11.03
C GLN A 293 29.96 10.33 -12.12
N ARG A 294 28.77 10.13 -12.72
CA ARG A 294 28.57 9.24 -13.86
C ARG A 294 29.45 9.63 -15.04
N ASN A 295 29.51 10.91 -15.40
CA ASN A 295 30.36 11.38 -16.50
C ASN A 295 31.85 11.07 -16.25
N ALA A 296 32.31 11.30 -15.02
CA ALA A 296 33.67 10.97 -14.62
C ALA A 296 33.94 9.45 -14.66
N ALA A 297 32.96 8.62 -14.27
CA ALA A 297 33.06 7.17 -14.36
C ALA A 297 33.09 6.67 -15.82
N LYS A 298 32.23 7.23 -16.70
CA LYS A 298 32.26 6.94 -18.15
C LYS A 298 33.62 7.23 -18.77
N ALA A 299 34.28 8.31 -18.34
CA ALA A 299 35.62 8.67 -18.84
C ALA A 299 36.72 7.68 -18.44
N LYS A 300 36.55 6.91 -17.34
CA LYS A 300 37.54 5.90 -16.91
C LYS A 300 37.45 4.60 -17.71
N GLY A 301 36.24 4.17 -18.08
CA GLY A 301 36.01 3.03 -18.96
C GLY A 301 36.38 1.64 -18.40
N ASP A 302 36.71 1.51 -17.12
CA ASP A 302 36.92 0.19 -16.49
C ASP A 302 35.60 -0.49 -16.09
N GLY A 303 35.62 -1.81 -15.88
CA GLY A 303 34.40 -2.60 -15.58
C GLY A 303 33.66 -2.15 -14.32
N LYS A 304 34.38 -1.75 -13.27
CA LYS A 304 33.76 -1.23 -12.02
C LYS A 304 33.10 0.13 -12.25
N SER A 305 33.70 0.97 -13.09
CA SER A 305 33.15 2.26 -13.49
C SER A 305 31.90 2.06 -14.34
N GLN A 306 31.83 1.01 -15.16
CA GLN A 306 30.63 0.68 -15.94
C GLN A 306 29.45 0.27 -15.05
N GLU A 307 29.67 -0.57 -14.02
CA GLU A 307 28.63 -0.90 -13.04
C GLU A 307 28.11 0.35 -12.32
N LEU A 308 29.02 1.25 -11.93
CA LEU A 308 28.65 2.52 -11.29
C LEU A 308 27.83 3.42 -12.23
N VAL A 309 28.19 3.46 -13.52
CA VAL A 309 27.42 4.20 -14.54
C VAL A 309 26.01 3.66 -14.66
N THR A 310 25.85 2.34 -14.81
CA THR A 310 24.54 1.69 -14.90
C THR A 310 23.70 1.93 -13.65
N ALA A 311 24.29 1.85 -12.46
CA ALA A 311 23.59 2.05 -11.20
C ALA A 311 23.15 3.52 -11.01
N ILE A 312 23.98 4.50 -11.39
CA ILE A 312 23.60 5.92 -11.34
C ILE A 312 22.50 6.22 -12.37
N GLU A 313 22.60 5.70 -13.59
CA GLU A 313 21.56 5.91 -14.62
C GLU A 313 20.23 5.30 -14.18
N THR A 314 20.25 4.10 -13.60
CA THR A 314 19.07 3.46 -12.97
C THR A 314 18.50 4.35 -11.87
N ALA A 315 19.33 4.85 -10.96
CA ALA A 315 18.87 5.69 -9.85
C ALA A 315 18.22 7.01 -10.31
N VAL A 316 18.87 7.74 -11.22
CA VAL A 316 18.37 9.03 -11.71
C VAL A 316 17.10 8.86 -12.55
N ASN A 317 17.05 7.84 -13.41
CA ASN A 317 15.84 7.53 -14.17
C ASN A 317 14.69 7.09 -13.24
N GLY A 318 14.97 6.24 -12.26
CA GLY A 318 13.97 5.80 -11.29
C GLY A 318 13.36 6.95 -10.49
N VAL A 319 14.13 7.95 -10.09
CA VAL A 319 13.62 9.15 -9.38
C VAL A 319 12.61 9.94 -10.19
N SER A 320 12.71 9.94 -11.51
CA SER A 320 11.73 10.61 -12.37
C SER A 320 10.33 9.98 -12.28
N SER A 321 10.18 8.76 -11.75
CA SER A 321 8.86 8.17 -11.41
C SER A 321 8.08 9.01 -10.38
N LEU A 322 8.76 9.88 -9.63
CA LEU A 322 8.13 10.81 -8.69
C LEU A 322 7.47 12.00 -9.38
N LEU A 323 7.82 12.35 -10.63
CA LEU A 323 7.25 13.50 -11.37
C LEU A 323 5.71 13.49 -11.46
N PRO A 324 5.04 12.41 -11.92
CA PRO A 324 3.57 12.39 -11.99
C PRO A 324 2.89 12.46 -10.62
N VAL A 325 3.61 12.12 -9.54
CA VAL A 325 3.13 12.22 -8.15
C VAL A 325 3.33 13.62 -7.58
N ALA A 326 4.45 14.27 -7.93
CA ALA A 326 4.88 15.59 -7.52
C ALA A 326 4.02 16.70 -8.12
N LEU A 327 3.85 16.67 -9.46
CA LEU A 327 3.24 17.73 -10.27
C LEU A 327 1.87 18.24 -9.76
N PRO A 328 0.87 17.38 -9.44
CA PRO A 328 -0.47 17.85 -9.06
C PRO A 328 -0.53 18.52 -7.69
N THR A 329 0.46 18.29 -6.82
CA THR A 329 0.51 18.83 -5.45
C THR A 329 1.40 20.05 -5.30
N MET A 330 1.98 20.54 -6.40
CA MET A 330 3.03 21.55 -6.34
C MET A 330 2.58 22.89 -6.89
N HIS A 331 2.74 23.92 -6.05
CA HIS A 331 2.74 25.33 -6.44
C HIS A 331 4.11 25.79 -6.97
N GLN A 332 5.11 24.89 -7.03
CA GLN A 332 6.49 25.19 -7.40
C GLN A 332 7.12 24.08 -8.24
N SER A 333 7.89 24.49 -9.23
CA SER A 333 8.66 23.68 -10.17
C SER A 333 9.59 22.70 -9.48
N LEU A 334 9.35 21.40 -9.61
CA LEU A 334 10.33 20.39 -9.21
C LEU A 334 11.41 20.30 -10.29
N ILE A 335 12.61 20.82 -10.01
CA ILE A 335 13.78 20.71 -10.89
C ILE A 335 14.41 19.34 -10.69
N LEU A 336 13.72 18.28 -11.09
CA LEU A 336 14.38 16.99 -11.32
C LEU A 336 15.21 17.09 -12.60
N PRO A 337 16.38 16.45 -12.68
CA PRO A 337 17.15 16.46 -13.91
C PRO A 337 16.38 15.73 -15.02
N GLU A 338 16.73 16.07 -16.26
CA GLU A 338 16.26 15.30 -17.42
C GLU A 338 16.66 13.83 -17.25
N PRO A 339 15.75 12.87 -17.51
CA PRO A 339 16.12 11.46 -17.63
C PRO A 339 17.32 11.29 -18.56
N ALA A 340 18.41 10.72 -18.02
CA ALA A 340 19.73 10.91 -18.61
C ALA A 340 20.11 9.86 -19.67
N HIS A 341 19.43 8.71 -19.67
CA HIS A 341 19.71 7.59 -20.57
C HIS A 341 18.45 6.78 -20.85
N ARG A 342 18.23 6.41 -22.12
CA ARG A 342 17.18 5.47 -22.52
C ARG A 342 17.75 4.06 -22.43
N PRO A 343 17.22 3.17 -21.58
CA PRO A 343 17.69 1.80 -21.51
C PRO A 343 17.41 1.06 -22.82
N SER A 344 18.27 0.11 -23.18
CA SER A 344 18.03 -0.75 -24.34
C SER A 344 17.04 -1.86 -23.97
N CYS A 345 15.97 -2.03 -24.75
CA CYS A 345 15.04 -3.16 -24.64
C CYS A 345 15.37 -4.14 -25.80
N ASP A 346 16.58 -4.72 -25.75
CA ASP A 346 17.07 -5.67 -26.78
C ASP A 346 16.71 -7.12 -26.44
N THR A 347 16.36 -7.41 -25.18
CA THR A 347 16.13 -8.76 -24.69
C THR A 347 14.67 -8.97 -24.29
N HIS A 348 13.89 -9.53 -25.22
CA HIS A 348 12.55 -10.07 -24.93
C HIS A 348 12.61 -11.58 -24.55
N GLY A 349 13.73 -12.02 -23.99
CA GLY A 349 13.97 -13.44 -23.72
C GLY A 349 13.20 -13.97 -22.51
N GLY A 350 12.82 -15.25 -22.53
CA GLY A 350 12.09 -15.93 -21.45
C GLY A 350 12.84 -16.11 -20.13
N ALA A 351 13.99 -15.46 -19.94
CA ALA A 351 14.78 -15.47 -18.71
C ALA A 351 14.36 -14.37 -17.71
N ASP A 352 13.72 -13.30 -18.17
CA ASP A 352 13.20 -12.24 -17.31
C ASP A 352 11.81 -12.61 -16.80
N LEU A 353 11.78 -13.36 -15.69
CA LEU A 353 10.55 -13.78 -15.00
C LEU A 353 10.35 -12.96 -13.73
N TRP A 354 9.14 -12.41 -13.58
CA TRP A 354 8.67 -11.85 -12.33
C TRP A 354 7.96 -12.92 -11.51
N HIS A 355 8.39 -13.05 -10.25
CA HIS A 355 7.85 -14.01 -9.30
C HIS A 355 7.03 -13.28 -8.23
N PRO A 356 5.73 -13.58 -8.10
CA PRO A 356 4.95 -13.07 -6.99
C PRO A 356 5.48 -13.63 -5.67
N TYR A 357 5.54 -12.79 -4.65
CA TYR A 357 6.02 -13.15 -3.31
C TYR A 357 5.17 -12.44 -2.26
N PRO A 358 4.78 -13.10 -1.17
CA PRO A 358 5.05 -14.48 -0.79
C PRO A 358 4.10 -15.49 -1.42
N MET A 359 3.20 -15.10 -2.32
CA MET A 359 2.21 -16.01 -2.90
C MET A 359 2.87 -17.00 -3.86
N MET A 360 2.58 -18.31 -3.72
CA MET A 360 2.93 -19.29 -4.74
C MET A 360 1.94 -19.17 -5.91
N ALA A 361 2.32 -18.39 -6.91
CA ALA A 361 1.59 -18.25 -8.16
C ALA A 361 2.56 -18.38 -9.34
N GLU A 362 2.01 -18.65 -10.53
CA GLU A 362 2.82 -18.81 -11.74
C GLU A 362 3.68 -17.58 -12.00
N SER A 363 4.90 -17.84 -12.45
CA SER A 363 5.84 -16.78 -12.83
C SER A 363 5.41 -16.22 -14.18
N ILE A 364 5.43 -14.90 -14.31
CA ILE A 364 5.04 -14.21 -15.54
C ILE A 364 6.25 -13.50 -16.15
N PRO A 365 6.29 -13.30 -17.48
CA PRO A 365 7.33 -12.47 -18.09
C PRO A 365 7.38 -11.08 -17.44
N GLY A 366 8.54 -10.69 -16.90
CA GLY A 366 8.73 -9.45 -16.14
C GLY A 366 8.81 -8.21 -17.02
N HIS A 367 9.41 -8.34 -18.21
CA HIS A 367 9.68 -7.24 -19.13
C HIS A 367 10.32 -6.01 -18.45
N ALA A 368 11.21 -6.22 -17.48
CA ALA A 368 11.72 -5.19 -16.59
C ALA A 368 12.42 -4.05 -17.33
N ASP A 369 13.12 -4.33 -18.42
CA ASP A 369 13.82 -3.33 -19.23
C ASP A 369 12.89 -2.58 -20.18
N CYS A 370 11.86 -3.24 -20.69
CA CYS A 370 10.86 -2.61 -21.53
C CYS A 370 9.92 -1.74 -20.70
N VAL A 371 9.54 -2.17 -19.50
CA VAL A 371 8.86 -1.33 -18.51
C VAL A 371 9.73 -0.12 -18.14
N ALA A 372 11.03 -0.31 -17.92
CA ALA A 372 11.93 0.80 -17.61
C ALA A 372 12.08 1.80 -18.77
N LEU A 373 12.19 1.32 -20.02
CA LEU A 373 12.22 2.17 -21.20
C LEU A 373 10.95 3.01 -21.30
N GLU A 374 9.79 2.38 -21.19
CA GLU A 374 8.50 3.07 -21.30
C GLU A 374 8.26 4.05 -20.15
N LEU A 375 8.74 3.73 -18.94
CA LEU A 375 8.74 4.68 -17.83
C LEU A 375 9.63 5.89 -18.13
N VAL A 376 10.82 5.69 -18.70
CA VAL A 376 11.70 6.81 -19.09
C VAL A 376 11.07 7.68 -20.19
N GLU A 377 10.45 7.08 -21.21
CA GLU A 377 9.75 7.84 -22.26
C GLU A 377 8.60 8.67 -21.67
N LEU A 378 7.81 8.10 -20.76
CA LEU A 378 6.78 8.85 -20.06
C LEU A 378 7.37 10.00 -19.23
N GLN A 379 8.45 9.73 -18.50
CA GLN A 379 9.10 10.70 -17.64
C GLN A 379 9.67 11.88 -18.44
N LEU A 380 10.19 11.65 -19.65
CA LEU A 380 10.63 12.72 -20.55
C LEU A 380 9.46 13.63 -20.94
N ILE A 381 8.30 13.06 -21.29
CA ILE A 381 7.09 13.84 -21.58
C ILE A 381 6.66 14.65 -20.35
N LEU A 382 6.63 14.03 -19.17
CA LEU A 382 6.24 14.70 -17.93
C LEU A 382 7.24 15.76 -17.48
N TRP A 383 8.52 15.59 -17.78
CA TRP A 383 9.55 16.56 -17.49
C TRP A 383 9.43 17.79 -18.39
N ASP A 384 9.17 17.62 -19.70
CA ASP A 384 8.88 18.73 -20.61
C ASP A 384 7.66 19.52 -20.14
N ILE A 385 6.62 18.82 -19.70
CA ILE A 385 5.41 19.45 -19.17
C ILE A 385 5.71 20.20 -17.86
N SER A 386 6.49 19.59 -16.96
CA SER A 386 6.93 20.25 -15.73
C SER A 386 7.65 21.55 -16.04
N LYS A 387 8.59 21.55 -17.00
CA LYS A 387 9.26 22.75 -17.47
C LYS A 387 8.29 23.77 -18.06
N ALA A 388 7.32 23.34 -18.84
CA ALA A 388 6.34 24.23 -19.45
C ALA A 388 5.42 24.92 -18.43
N ILE A 389 5.04 24.21 -17.37
CA ILE A 389 4.28 24.77 -16.25
C ILE A 389 5.15 25.73 -15.42
N SER A 390 6.45 25.45 -15.36
CA SER A 390 7.43 26.11 -14.47
C SER A 390 8.00 27.42 -15.00
N ALA A 391 8.33 27.48 -16.29
CA ALA A 391 8.70 28.73 -16.92
C ALA A 391 7.42 29.57 -17.01
N GLU A 392 7.32 30.60 -16.18
CA GLU A 392 6.23 31.60 -16.08
C GLU A 392 4.90 31.23 -16.77
N TYR A 393 3.90 30.88 -15.95
CA TYR A 393 2.48 30.51 -16.26
C TYR A 393 1.75 31.26 -17.41
N ALA A 394 2.33 32.31 -17.98
CA ALA A 394 1.77 33.16 -19.02
C ALA A 394 1.65 32.52 -20.42
N TRP A 395 2.34 31.41 -20.71
CA TRP A 395 2.38 30.82 -22.06
C TRP A 395 1.91 29.36 -22.17
N PHE A 396 1.36 28.75 -21.12
CA PHE A 396 0.77 27.40 -21.26
C PHE A 396 -0.52 27.48 -22.10
N THR A 397 -0.38 27.32 -23.42
CA THR A 397 -1.49 27.47 -24.38
C THR A 397 -2.24 26.16 -24.61
N HIS A 398 -3.41 26.26 -25.24
CA HIS A 398 -4.22 25.11 -25.66
C HIS A 398 -3.50 24.23 -26.68
N GLU A 399 -2.74 24.84 -27.59
CA GLU A 399 -1.95 24.13 -28.59
C GLU A 399 -0.88 23.27 -27.92
N LEU A 400 -0.20 23.82 -26.91
CA LEU A 400 0.83 23.12 -26.16
C LEU A 400 0.25 21.97 -25.31
N ALA A 401 -0.90 22.20 -24.66
CA ALA A 401 -1.59 21.14 -23.91
C ALA A 401 -2.01 19.97 -24.82
N ASN A 402 -2.51 20.27 -26.03
CA ASN A 402 -2.85 19.25 -27.01
C ASN A 402 -1.63 18.51 -27.55
N GLU A 403 -0.51 19.21 -27.81
CA GLU A 403 0.73 18.58 -28.24
C GLU A 403 1.20 17.54 -27.21
N TYR A 404 1.23 17.92 -25.92
CA TYR A 404 1.59 16.99 -24.85
C TYR A 404 0.60 15.84 -24.72
N TYR A 405 -0.69 16.10 -24.89
CA TYR A 405 -1.72 15.06 -24.91
C TYR A 405 -1.52 14.06 -26.05
N GLU A 406 -1.26 14.53 -27.27
CA GLU A 406 -0.96 13.67 -28.43
C GLU A 406 0.30 12.83 -28.20
N ARG A 407 1.35 13.42 -27.60
CA ARG A 407 2.57 12.69 -27.21
C ARG A 407 2.27 11.55 -26.24
N LEU A 408 1.41 11.78 -25.25
CA LEU A 408 0.99 10.74 -24.29
C LEU A 408 0.11 9.68 -24.91
N GLN A 409 -0.78 10.06 -25.83
CA GLN A 409 -1.60 9.09 -26.57
C GLN A 409 -0.73 8.21 -27.46
N LYS A 410 0.24 8.80 -28.17
CA LYS A 410 1.20 8.07 -29.00
C LYS A 410 2.03 7.12 -28.16
N TRP A 411 2.56 7.61 -27.04
CA TRP A 411 3.26 6.77 -26.07
C TRP A 411 2.38 5.63 -25.56
N ALA A 412 1.15 5.91 -25.14
CA ALA A 412 0.21 4.89 -24.67
C ALA A 412 -0.16 3.85 -25.75
N GLY A 413 -0.14 4.24 -27.02
CA GLY A 413 -0.36 3.35 -28.15
C GLY A 413 0.81 2.40 -28.45
N ASN A 414 2.03 2.74 -28.02
CA ASN A 414 3.23 1.92 -28.21
C ASN A 414 3.41 0.86 -27.10
N LEU A 415 2.61 0.93 -26.03
CA LEU A 415 2.76 0.04 -24.88
C LEU A 415 2.27 -1.38 -25.20
N PRO A 416 3.06 -2.42 -24.90
CA PRO A 416 2.59 -3.80 -24.92
C PRO A 416 1.66 -4.02 -23.70
N GLY A 417 0.37 -3.76 -23.87
CA GLY A 417 -0.69 -4.27 -22.98
C GLY A 417 -0.88 -3.60 -21.61
N LEU A 418 0.01 -2.73 -21.13
CA LEU A 418 -0.25 -1.87 -19.96
C LEU A 418 -0.59 -0.44 -20.42
N ARG A 419 -1.72 0.12 -20.01
CA ARG A 419 -2.08 1.52 -20.27
C ARG A 419 -1.77 2.34 -19.02
N TYR A 420 -0.80 3.24 -19.04
CA TYR A 420 -0.50 4.10 -17.88
C TYR A 420 -1.40 5.34 -17.88
N SER A 421 -2.60 5.18 -17.34
CA SER A 421 -3.62 6.23 -17.30
C SER A 421 -3.38 7.32 -16.27
N SER A 422 -2.52 7.08 -15.28
CA SER A 422 -2.28 8.01 -14.17
C SER A 422 -1.55 9.29 -14.57
N ALA A 423 -0.57 9.20 -15.48
CA ALA A 423 0.13 10.37 -15.99
C ALA A 423 -0.82 11.29 -16.77
N ILE A 424 -1.74 10.71 -17.55
CA ILE A 424 -2.77 11.47 -18.26
C ILE A 424 -3.72 12.15 -17.26
N ILE A 425 -4.16 11.48 -16.18
CA ILE A 425 -4.97 12.13 -15.14
C ILE A 425 -4.21 13.27 -14.45
N SER A 426 -2.95 13.05 -14.04
CA SER A 426 -2.13 14.10 -13.41
C SER A 426 -2.02 15.33 -14.30
N LEU A 427 -1.95 15.14 -15.61
CA LEU A 427 -1.87 16.20 -16.61
C LEU A 427 -3.21 16.86 -16.89
N CYS A 428 -4.31 16.10 -17.01
CA CYS A 428 -5.65 16.68 -17.09
C CYS A 428 -5.98 17.51 -15.85
N ASN A 429 -5.54 17.08 -14.67
CA ASN A 429 -5.74 17.81 -13.41
C ASN A 429 -4.82 19.04 -13.33
N ALA A 430 -3.56 18.96 -13.79
CA ALA A 430 -2.67 20.12 -13.88
C ALA A 430 -3.21 21.16 -14.89
N ALA A 431 -3.62 20.72 -16.07
CA ALA A 431 -4.24 21.56 -17.10
C ALA A 431 -5.57 22.17 -16.63
N GLU A 432 -6.37 21.44 -15.83
CA GLU A 432 -7.57 22.00 -15.21
C GLU A 432 -7.25 23.03 -14.14
N ASN A 433 -6.27 22.80 -13.27
CA ASN A 433 -5.85 23.81 -12.28
C ASN A 433 -5.36 25.08 -12.97
N ILE A 434 -4.63 24.95 -14.08
CA ILE A 434 -4.19 26.07 -14.93
C ILE A 434 -5.40 26.71 -15.63
N SER A 435 -6.35 25.92 -16.13
CA SER A 435 -7.57 26.42 -16.76
C SER A 435 -8.54 27.07 -15.78
N GLN A 436 -8.60 26.66 -14.51
CA GLN A 436 -9.43 27.30 -13.50
C GLN A 436 -8.84 28.67 -13.12
N MET A 437 -7.52 28.84 -13.27
CA MET A 437 -6.87 30.15 -13.16
C MET A 437 -7.05 31.03 -14.41
N ASN A 438 -7.14 30.45 -15.61
CA ASN A 438 -7.17 31.19 -16.88
C ASN A 438 -8.50 31.14 -17.68
N GLY A 439 -9.52 30.40 -17.22
CA GLY A 439 -10.90 30.38 -17.75
C GLY A 439 -11.17 29.65 -19.08
N LEU A 440 -10.27 28.81 -19.62
CA LEU A 440 -10.29 28.45 -21.06
C LEU A 440 -10.59 26.97 -21.49
N PHE A 441 -10.67 25.96 -20.61
CA PHE A 441 -10.72 24.52 -21.00
C PHE A 441 -11.88 23.69 -20.42
N ALA A 442 -13.15 24.04 -20.68
CA ALA A 442 -14.27 23.35 -20.04
C ALA A 442 -14.80 22.06 -20.74
N PHE A 443 -14.70 21.91 -22.07
CA PHE A 443 -15.53 20.91 -22.78
C PHE A 443 -14.85 19.58 -23.19
N ASN A 444 -13.59 19.55 -23.65
CA ASN A 444 -12.91 18.29 -24.02
C ASN A 444 -12.15 17.63 -22.85
N SER A 445 -11.76 18.43 -21.85
CA SER A 445 -10.97 18.00 -20.69
C SER A 445 -11.75 17.06 -19.77
N THR A 446 -13.05 17.28 -19.58
CA THR A 446 -13.88 16.51 -18.64
C THR A 446 -14.11 15.07 -19.09
N THR A 447 -14.54 14.86 -20.34
CA THR A 447 -14.77 13.51 -20.89
C THR A 447 -13.49 12.68 -20.93
N GLN A 448 -12.37 13.29 -21.32
CA GLN A 448 -11.05 12.64 -21.33
C GLN A 448 -10.61 12.29 -19.90
N ARG A 449 -10.73 13.22 -18.95
CA ARG A 449 -10.39 12.99 -17.54
C ARG A 449 -11.20 11.84 -16.95
N LEU A 450 -12.51 11.80 -17.20
CA LEU A 450 -13.38 10.71 -16.73
C LEU A 450 -12.98 9.37 -17.36
N SER A 451 -12.68 9.33 -18.66
CA SER A 451 -12.17 8.13 -19.33
C SER A 451 -10.85 7.63 -18.72
N CYS A 452 -9.91 8.54 -18.45
CA CYS A 452 -8.64 8.20 -17.80
C CYS A 452 -8.85 7.74 -16.35
N ALA A 453 -9.75 8.38 -15.61
CA ALA A 453 -10.11 8.00 -14.24
C ALA A 453 -10.72 6.59 -14.19
N ARG A 454 -11.68 6.29 -15.08
CA ARG A 454 -12.22 4.93 -15.24
C ARG A 454 -11.13 3.93 -15.58
N THR A 455 -10.26 4.24 -16.55
CA THR A 455 -9.17 3.33 -16.91
C THR A 455 -8.22 3.07 -15.72
N THR A 456 -7.90 4.09 -14.94
CA THR A 456 -7.08 3.95 -13.72
C THR A 456 -7.77 3.08 -12.68
N CYS A 457 -9.07 3.30 -12.43
CA CYS A 457 -9.86 2.44 -11.56
C CYS A 457 -9.88 0.97 -12.05
N SER A 458 -10.04 0.75 -13.35
CA SER A 458 -10.02 -0.59 -13.96
C SER A 458 -8.68 -1.31 -13.72
N LEU A 459 -7.55 -0.61 -13.88
CA LEU A 459 -6.21 -1.15 -13.63
C LEU A 459 -5.99 -1.49 -12.16
N LEU A 460 -6.40 -0.61 -11.25
CA LEU A 460 -6.31 -0.84 -9.80
C LEU A 460 -7.17 -2.04 -9.37
N GLN A 461 -8.36 -2.18 -9.95
CA GLN A 461 -9.24 -3.33 -9.71
C GLN A 461 -8.70 -4.62 -10.33
N SER A 462 -8.08 -4.56 -11.51
CA SER A 462 -7.40 -5.69 -12.14
C SER A 462 -6.21 -6.19 -11.32
N PHE A 463 -5.47 -5.28 -10.69
CA PHE A 463 -4.46 -5.66 -9.70
C PHE A 463 -5.11 -6.39 -8.52
N ALA A 464 -6.14 -5.80 -7.92
CA ALA A 464 -6.82 -6.36 -6.75
C ALA A 464 -7.56 -7.69 -7.02
N SER A 465 -7.88 -7.99 -8.29
CA SER A 465 -8.49 -9.27 -8.67
C SER A 465 -7.46 -10.39 -8.80
N ARG A 466 -6.21 -10.07 -9.12
CA ARG A 466 -5.10 -11.02 -9.30
C ARG A 466 -4.29 -11.21 -8.01
N TRP A 467 -4.08 -10.12 -7.28
CA TRP A 467 -3.21 -10.08 -6.11
C TRP A 467 -3.95 -9.48 -4.93
N SER A 468 -3.56 -9.88 -3.71
CA SER A 468 -4.11 -9.25 -2.51
C SER A 468 -3.82 -7.76 -2.50
N GLU A 469 -4.83 -6.97 -2.13
CA GLU A 469 -4.76 -5.51 -2.07
C GLU A 469 -3.61 -5.03 -1.18
N LYS A 470 -3.25 -5.82 -0.16
CA LYS A 470 -2.17 -5.50 0.78
C LYS A 470 -0.79 -5.38 0.14
N TYR A 471 -0.60 -6.01 -1.02
CA TYR A 471 0.65 -5.93 -1.79
C TYR A 471 0.63 -4.84 -2.85
N MET A 472 -0.43 -4.05 -2.91
CA MET A 472 -0.51 -2.92 -3.81
C MET A 472 0.59 -1.90 -3.48
N PRO A 473 1.40 -1.48 -4.46
CA PRO A 473 2.44 -0.49 -4.24
C PRO A 473 1.86 0.78 -3.61
N ILE A 474 2.51 1.31 -2.56
CA ILE A 474 1.95 2.43 -1.78
C ILE A 474 1.64 3.64 -2.67
N THR A 475 2.45 3.89 -3.71
CA THR A 475 2.23 5.00 -4.64
C THR A 475 0.93 4.91 -5.42
N PHE A 476 0.30 3.74 -5.53
CA PHE A 476 -1.00 3.60 -6.18
C PHE A 476 -2.10 4.34 -5.43
N VAL A 477 -1.93 4.63 -4.13
CA VAL A 477 -2.85 5.49 -3.36
C VAL A 477 -2.98 6.88 -4.02
N ARG A 478 -1.92 7.41 -4.67
CA ARG A 478 -2.00 8.69 -5.39
C ARG A 478 -2.83 8.59 -6.65
N TYR A 479 -2.68 7.49 -7.38
CA TYR A 479 -3.46 7.26 -8.60
C TYR A 479 -4.94 7.07 -8.27
N ALA A 480 -5.24 6.40 -7.17
CA ALA A 480 -6.59 6.30 -6.63
C ALA A 480 -7.13 7.66 -6.18
N ASP A 481 -6.34 8.50 -5.50
CA ASP A 481 -6.73 9.86 -5.10
C ASP A 481 -7.22 10.66 -6.30
N LEU A 482 -6.41 10.68 -7.37
CA LEU A 482 -6.69 11.42 -8.60
C LEU A 482 -7.91 10.86 -9.35
N ALA A 483 -8.00 9.54 -9.50
CA ALA A 483 -9.11 8.89 -10.19
C ALA A 483 -10.44 9.06 -9.43
N LEU A 484 -10.45 8.82 -8.11
CA LEU A 484 -11.64 9.00 -7.28
C LEU A 484 -12.10 10.46 -7.28
N SER A 485 -11.17 11.41 -7.14
CA SER A 485 -11.48 12.84 -7.21
C SER A 485 -12.12 13.24 -8.54
N ALA A 486 -11.61 12.71 -9.66
CA ALA A 486 -12.17 12.96 -10.98
C ALA A 486 -13.57 12.34 -11.16
N LEU A 487 -13.77 11.10 -10.70
CA LEU A 487 -15.06 10.41 -10.81
C LEU A 487 -16.15 11.01 -9.91
N LEU A 488 -15.81 11.80 -8.87
CA LEU A 488 -16.80 12.52 -8.07
C LEU A 488 -17.74 13.36 -8.95
N ALA A 489 -17.22 13.96 -10.02
CA ALA A 489 -18.00 14.80 -10.93
C ALA A 489 -19.01 14.02 -11.81
N ASP A 490 -19.01 12.68 -11.76
CA ASP A 490 -19.78 11.82 -12.66
C ASP A 490 -20.41 10.61 -11.94
N LEU A 491 -20.76 10.76 -10.65
CA LEU A 491 -21.36 9.67 -9.87
C LEU A 491 -22.81 9.33 -10.24
N GLU A 492 -23.47 10.16 -11.06
CA GLU A 492 -24.78 9.84 -11.65
C GLU A 492 -24.69 8.75 -12.72
N ASN A 493 -23.51 8.61 -13.36
CA ASN A 493 -23.24 7.53 -14.28
C ASN A 493 -23.01 6.22 -13.50
N VAL A 494 -23.76 5.17 -13.84
CA VAL A 494 -23.71 3.88 -13.14
C VAL A 494 -22.32 3.23 -13.21
N GLU A 495 -21.64 3.32 -14.36
CA GLU A 495 -20.29 2.78 -14.54
C GLU A 495 -19.30 3.50 -13.61
N SER A 496 -19.25 4.83 -13.67
CA SER A 496 -18.39 5.66 -12.80
C SER A 496 -18.67 5.42 -11.32
N SER A 497 -19.95 5.33 -10.94
CA SER A 497 -20.37 5.09 -9.56
C SER A 497 -19.89 3.72 -9.04
N ASN A 498 -20.03 2.67 -9.85
CA ASN A 498 -19.56 1.32 -9.51
C ASN A 498 -18.04 1.27 -9.42
N MET A 499 -17.33 1.86 -10.37
CA MET A 499 -15.86 1.92 -10.37
C MET A 499 -15.31 2.72 -9.20
N PHE A 500 -15.97 3.84 -8.87
CA PHE A 500 -15.65 4.64 -7.68
C PHE A 500 -15.83 3.79 -6.42
N ALA A 501 -16.98 3.14 -6.24
CA ALA A 501 -17.26 2.33 -5.06
C ALA A 501 -16.26 1.18 -4.89
N ALA A 502 -15.99 0.41 -5.95
CA ALA A 502 -15.05 -0.71 -5.90
C ALA A 502 -13.62 -0.25 -5.55
N THR A 503 -13.13 0.81 -6.21
CA THR A 503 -11.81 1.38 -5.94
C THR A 503 -11.73 1.93 -4.51
N PHE A 504 -12.76 2.65 -4.06
CA PHE A 504 -12.83 3.17 -2.69
C PHE A 504 -12.73 2.04 -1.65
N MET A 505 -13.43 0.93 -1.88
CA MET A 505 -13.40 -0.24 -0.99
C MET A 505 -12.02 -0.91 -0.95
N ILE A 506 -11.34 -1.07 -2.09
CA ILE A 506 -9.97 -1.60 -2.17
C ILE A 506 -9.05 -0.80 -1.23
N PHE A 507 -9.02 0.53 -1.39
CA PHE A 507 -8.14 1.38 -0.56
C PHE A 507 -8.59 1.48 0.89
N HIS A 508 -9.86 1.26 1.19
CA HIS A 508 -10.32 1.19 2.57
C HIS A 508 -9.71 0.00 3.33
N THR A 509 -9.44 -1.12 2.66
CA THR A 509 -8.76 -2.27 3.28
C THR A 509 -7.31 -1.95 3.70
N LEU A 510 -6.71 -0.91 3.10
CA LEU A 510 -5.34 -0.48 3.36
C LEU A 510 -5.22 0.54 4.50
N VAL A 511 -6.33 1.12 4.95
CA VAL A 511 -6.37 2.17 6.00
C VAL A 511 -5.69 1.73 7.30
N ALA A 512 -5.82 0.45 7.66
CA ALA A 512 -5.20 -0.10 8.86
C ALA A 512 -3.68 -0.30 8.75
N ARG A 513 -3.14 -0.29 7.53
CA ARG A 513 -1.73 -0.58 7.22
C ARG A 513 -0.94 0.69 6.92
N VAL A 514 -1.49 1.53 6.03
CA VAL A 514 -0.82 2.72 5.52
C VAL A 514 -1.65 3.98 5.81
N PRO A 515 -1.17 4.89 6.68
CA PRO A 515 -1.89 6.12 7.03
C PRO A 515 -2.33 6.98 5.85
N ILE A 516 -1.56 6.96 4.76
CA ILE A 516 -1.86 7.73 3.55
C ILE A 516 -3.16 7.32 2.86
N ALA A 517 -3.54 6.04 2.91
CA ALA A 517 -4.83 5.59 2.37
C ALA A 517 -6.01 6.19 3.17
N ALA A 518 -5.86 6.28 4.50
CA ALA A 518 -6.85 6.92 5.37
C ALA A 518 -7.04 8.41 5.02
N GLN A 519 -5.92 9.13 4.88
CA GLN A 519 -5.93 10.55 4.51
C GLN A 519 -6.54 10.78 3.13
N MET A 520 -6.21 9.94 2.15
CA MET A 520 -6.80 10.01 0.80
C MET A 520 -8.32 9.84 0.84
N LEU A 521 -8.84 8.78 1.47
CA LEU A 521 -10.29 8.54 1.54
C LEU A 521 -11.02 9.66 2.30
N GLN A 522 -10.39 10.23 3.34
CA GLN A 522 -10.93 11.38 4.04
C GLN A 522 -11.02 12.60 3.11
N ARG A 523 -9.96 12.89 2.33
CA ARG A 523 -9.96 13.99 1.36
C ARG A 523 -11.06 13.86 0.32
N VAL A 524 -11.23 12.68 -0.27
CA VAL A 524 -12.29 12.41 -1.25
C VAL A 524 -13.68 12.62 -0.62
N ARG A 525 -13.89 12.19 0.63
CA ARG A 525 -15.14 12.44 1.37
C ARG A 525 -15.38 13.93 1.62
N GLU A 526 -14.34 14.67 1.98
CA GLU A 526 -14.42 16.12 2.20
C GLU A 526 -14.72 16.87 0.90
N GLN A 527 -14.14 16.47 -0.23
CA GLN A 527 -14.45 17.01 -1.56
C GLN A 527 -15.92 16.76 -1.91
N ALA A 528 -16.41 15.52 -1.75
CA ALA A 528 -17.82 15.20 -2.00
C ALA A 528 -18.76 16.03 -1.11
N LYS A 529 -18.43 16.20 0.18
CA LYS A 529 -19.20 17.03 1.11
C LYS A 529 -19.25 18.50 0.69
N LYS A 530 -18.11 19.06 0.26
CA LYS A 530 -18.02 20.45 -0.23
C LYS A 530 -18.80 20.66 -1.52
N ALA A 531 -18.81 19.66 -2.39
CA ALA A 531 -19.54 19.70 -3.66
C ALA A 531 -21.02 19.30 -3.54
N HIS A 532 -21.51 18.97 -2.33
CA HIS A 532 -22.86 18.46 -2.09
C HIS A 532 -23.22 17.18 -2.88
N ILE A 533 -22.23 16.32 -3.12
CA ILE A 533 -22.38 15.09 -3.89
C ILE A 533 -22.63 13.92 -2.93
N ALA A 534 -23.69 13.15 -3.19
CA ALA A 534 -23.98 11.94 -2.43
C ALA A 534 -23.06 10.79 -2.87
N LEU A 535 -22.32 10.21 -1.91
CA LEU A 535 -21.46 9.07 -2.19
C LEU A 535 -22.24 7.76 -2.32
N PRO A 536 -21.76 6.78 -3.11
CA PRO A 536 -22.43 5.48 -3.26
C PRO A 536 -22.58 4.77 -1.91
N GLN A 537 -23.71 4.10 -1.67
CA GLN A 537 -24.03 3.42 -0.41
C GLN A 537 -22.92 2.47 0.07
N ALA A 538 -22.28 1.76 -0.86
CA ALA A 538 -21.17 0.85 -0.55
C ALA A 538 -19.97 1.54 0.14
N THR A 539 -19.81 2.86 -0.03
CA THR A 539 -18.73 3.65 0.57
C THR A 539 -19.08 4.24 1.95
N ILE A 540 -20.36 4.11 2.35
CA ILE A 540 -20.93 4.63 3.59
C ILE A 540 -20.92 3.51 4.63
N TYR A 541 -20.01 3.60 5.61
CA TYR A 541 -19.92 2.62 6.69
C TYR A 541 -20.92 2.93 7.82
N PRO A 542 -21.54 1.92 8.46
CA PRO A 542 -22.53 2.11 9.52
C PRO A 542 -22.01 2.73 10.84
N ASN A 543 -20.76 3.18 10.93
CA ASN A 543 -20.21 3.82 12.14
C ASN A 543 -20.04 5.36 12.02
N GLN A 544 -20.71 6.02 11.06
CA GLN A 544 -20.77 7.49 10.99
C GLN A 544 -22.19 8.08 11.03
N ARG A 545 -23.15 7.37 11.64
CA ARG A 545 -24.35 8.03 12.18
C ARG A 545 -24.08 8.43 13.62
N SER A 546 -23.76 9.70 13.85
CA SER A 546 -24.07 10.49 15.05
C SER A 546 -23.04 11.59 15.30
N THR A 547 -23.17 12.72 14.61
CA THR A 547 -22.99 14.07 15.19
C THR A 547 -23.73 15.06 14.27
N ALA A 548 -25.04 14.89 14.16
CA ALA A 548 -25.93 15.87 13.57
C ALA A 548 -27.33 15.59 14.12
N GLU A 549 -27.51 15.85 15.41
CA GLU A 549 -28.79 16.10 16.07
C GLU A 549 -28.47 16.38 17.54
N HIS A 550 -28.28 17.67 17.85
CA HIS A 550 -28.81 18.37 19.03
C HIS A 550 -28.53 19.86 18.87
#